data_AF-A0A8T4DNF2-F1
#
_entry.id   AF-A0A8T4DNF2-F1
#
_cell.length_a   1.000
_cell.length_b   1.000
_cell.length_c   1.000
_cell.angle_alpha   90.00
_cell.angle_beta   90.00
_cell.angle_gamma   90.00
#
_symmetry.space_group_name_H-M   'P 1'
#
loop_
_entity.id
_entity.type
_entity.pdbx_description
1 polymer ?
#
loop_
_entity_poly.entity_id
_entity_poly.type
_entity_poly.pdbx_seq_one_letter_code
_entity_poly.pdbx_strand_id
1 'polypeptide(L)'
;MGLEGLVGGIGLGSREIRHMIRDGRLQVSSFDEGKIQPSSFEPTLGDSVYVLDFETRGLFRPVESKSVYRSLLEIPARQRKRHDISSGFELKVGFTYLIPLQEKISLSASKHVKSSPKSSFGRVFLKTRLLSDYNPCFDEINGQYRPDTNLDLWLLVQPLALNVIAYPGLSLNQMRFFYGDALLRPAEVRAEFARNPLLYQKKCGALVPAKPVITDALQIHLDLQGEDTHGIVGLRARHNPEPVDLRSKGLYNAEEFFEPIKGRDGSLTIQKGEHYLFASKEVLKIPSHLNVELKEHSHIGISGPLHFAGFVDNSFEGDLVFEIQSEELSAMMLSDGMPVSKLDVFRTTDPDKQYGASIGSNYHGQVGPKPAKFFMPFDYMMAAKEHGKLNRDVLVQDALLLQDLRRTKGSSFQLLRASGLASIDYLARGGFFHSRYDCETDETVLQMIPYFVVFGRDDKVFSYLRAANIKKFGETRLFNKRSIGIGGHIQRGDGPDYIAQGLERELREEVIVKGKLSTPRLAGILIDRTKPVDRVHAGLVFVAYTNGSVRPRENSLKSGGMITIRSLEERKRYYRQCETWTKRLVPHLRDLYELAKAA
;
A
#
# COMPACT_ATOMS: atom_id res chain seq x y z
N MET A 1 -19.56 -36.04 22.43
CA MET A 1 -19.98 -36.72 21.18
C MET A 1 -18.89 -36.47 20.15
N GLY A 2 -18.33 -37.52 19.55
CA GLY A 2 -17.33 -37.35 18.50
C GLY A 2 -17.92 -36.62 17.29
N LEU A 3 -17.14 -35.74 16.66
CA LEU A 3 -17.52 -35.02 15.42
C LEU A 3 -17.83 -35.97 14.24
N GLU A 4 -17.53 -37.26 14.40
CA GLU A 4 -17.70 -38.34 13.42
C GLU A 4 -19.16 -38.65 13.07
N GLY A 5 -20.14 -38.21 13.87
CA GLY A 5 -21.58 -38.44 13.64
C GLY A 5 -22.31 -37.36 12.85
N LEU A 6 -21.63 -36.29 12.40
CA LEU A 6 -22.26 -35.19 11.65
C LEU A 6 -22.39 -35.56 10.17
N VAL A 7 -23.64 -35.64 9.68
CA VAL A 7 -24.03 -36.13 8.33
C VAL A 7 -23.52 -35.27 7.17
N GLY A 8 -22.77 -34.19 7.40
CA GLY A 8 -22.35 -33.27 6.35
C GLY A 8 -21.11 -32.45 6.67
N GLY A 9 -20.08 -33.06 7.28
CA GLY A 9 -18.79 -32.41 7.55
C GLY A 9 -18.83 -31.17 8.45
N ILE A 10 -17.66 -30.68 8.89
CA ILE A 10 -17.55 -29.50 9.76
C ILE A 10 -16.15 -28.87 9.71
N GLY A 11 -16.10 -27.54 9.70
CA GLY A 11 -14.89 -26.76 9.93
C GLY A 11 -14.57 -26.63 11.42
N LEU A 12 -13.29 -26.67 11.76
CA LEU A 12 -12.83 -26.65 13.15
C LEU A 12 -12.58 -25.22 13.64
N GLY A 13 -13.20 -24.87 14.76
CA GLY A 13 -13.02 -23.63 15.50
C GLY A 13 -11.78 -23.66 16.41
N SER A 14 -11.56 -22.53 17.08
CA SER A 14 -10.41 -22.26 17.96
C SER A 14 -10.19 -23.33 19.03
N ARG A 15 -11.26 -23.91 19.59
CA ARG A 15 -11.18 -24.99 20.60
C ARG A 15 -10.55 -26.26 20.04
N GLU A 16 -11.04 -26.71 18.89
CA GLU A 16 -10.55 -27.90 18.23
C GLU A 16 -9.12 -27.71 17.71
N ILE A 17 -8.78 -26.50 17.23
CA ILE A 17 -7.40 -26.16 16.82
C ILE A 17 -6.45 -26.26 18.02
N ARG A 18 -6.82 -25.74 19.20
CA ARG A 18 -6.01 -25.93 20.43
C ARG A 18 -5.83 -27.40 20.79
N HIS A 19 -6.87 -28.21 20.66
CA HIS A 19 -6.75 -29.66 20.88
C HIS A 19 -5.79 -30.30 19.89
N MET A 20 -5.82 -29.92 18.61
CA MET A 20 -4.85 -30.41 17.61
C MET A 20 -3.41 -30.07 17.99
N ILE A 21 -3.15 -28.88 18.55
CA ILE A 21 -1.82 -28.50 19.02
C ILE A 21 -1.41 -29.34 20.23
N ARG A 22 -2.28 -29.43 21.24
CA ARG A 22 -2.03 -30.19 22.48
C ARG A 22 -1.75 -31.66 22.19
N ASP A 23 -2.48 -32.25 21.25
CA ASP A 23 -2.37 -33.66 20.90
C ASP A 23 -1.27 -33.93 19.85
N GLY A 24 -0.44 -32.93 19.53
CA GLY A 24 0.72 -33.05 18.63
C GLY A 24 0.40 -33.21 17.15
N ARG A 25 -0.88 -33.06 16.77
CA ARG A 25 -1.34 -33.14 15.36
C ARG A 25 -0.99 -31.88 14.57
N LEU A 26 -0.92 -30.74 15.24
CA LEU A 26 -0.33 -29.51 14.72
C LEU A 26 0.87 -29.15 15.60
N GLN A 27 2.07 -29.39 15.11
CA GLN A 27 3.28 -29.13 15.87
C GLN A 27 3.70 -27.68 15.70
N VAL A 28 3.92 -27.00 16.82
CA VAL A 28 4.37 -25.61 16.89
C VAL A 28 5.65 -25.55 17.71
N SER A 29 6.57 -24.64 17.35
CA SER A 29 7.83 -24.45 18.09
C SER A 29 7.60 -23.89 19.49
N SER A 30 6.62 -22.98 19.62
CA SER A 30 6.13 -22.44 20.88
C SER A 30 4.64 -22.17 20.78
N PHE A 31 3.87 -22.49 21.83
CA PHE A 31 2.44 -22.18 21.87
C PHE A 31 2.23 -20.65 21.92
N ASP A 32 1.49 -20.12 20.95
CA ASP A 32 1.09 -18.72 20.86
C ASP A 32 -0.41 -18.64 20.56
N GLU A 33 -1.20 -18.26 21.56
CA GLU A 33 -2.66 -18.11 21.44
C GLU A 33 -3.04 -17.04 20.40
N GLY A 34 -2.15 -16.08 20.09
CA GLY A 34 -2.35 -15.08 19.06
C GLY A 34 -2.35 -15.65 17.64
N LYS A 35 -1.82 -16.87 17.42
CA LYS A 35 -1.85 -17.56 16.12
C LYS A 35 -3.15 -18.32 15.86
N ILE A 36 -4.00 -18.48 16.88
CA ILE A 36 -5.30 -19.15 16.76
C ILE A 36 -6.37 -18.08 16.59
N GLN A 37 -6.94 -18.00 15.39
CA GLN A 37 -8.10 -17.16 15.05
C GLN A 37 -9.41 -17.92 15.34
N PRO A 38 -10.61 -17.32 15.15
CA PRO A 38 -11.87 -18.00 15.42
C PRO A 38 -11.99 -19.38 14.77
N SER A 39 -11.67 -19.52 13.49
CA SER A 39 -11.70 -20.81 12.78
C SER A 39 -10.49 -21.07 11.90
N SER A 40 -9.35 -20.45 12.19
CA SER A 40 -8.10 -20.66 11.47
C SER A 40 -6.86 -20.60 12.37
N PHE A 41 -5.74 -21.12 11.87
CA PHE A 41 -4.43 -21.05 12.50
C PHE A 41 -3.43 -20.33 11.59
N GLU A 42 -2.53 -19.53 12.14
CA GLU A 42 -1.60 -18.69 11.40
C GLU A 42 -0.15 -19.22 11.43
N PRO A 43 0.26 -20.08 10.48
CA PRO A 43 1.62 -20.62 10.47
C PRO A 43 2.67 -19.54 10.23
N THR A 44 3.88 -19.79 10.71
CA THR A 44 4.96 -18.80 10.81
C THR A 44 6.15 -19.12 9.92
N LEU A 45 6.75 -18.08 9.33
CA LEU A 45 7.96 -18.21 8.52
C LEU A 45 9.14 -18.71 9.37
N GLY A 46 9.95 -19.60 8.80
CA GLY A 46 11.23 -20.02 9.36
C GLY A 46 12.35 -18.98 9.19
N ASP A 47 13.59 -19.42 9.40
CA ASP A 47 14.79 -18.58 9.43
C ASP A 47 15.43 -18.32 8.05
N SER A 48 14.97 -19.02 7.01
CA SER A 48 15.63 -19.03 5.72
C SER A 48 14.67 -18.89 4.56
N VAL A 49 15.18 -18.37 3.45
CA VAL A 49 14.46 -18.21 2.19
C VAL A 49 15.30 -18.78 1.05
N TYR A 50 14.64 -19.46 0.13
CA TYR A 50 15.22 -19.85 -1.15
C TYR A 50 14.73 -18.91 -2.24
N VAL A 51 15.66 -18.20 -2.88
CA VAL A 51 15.38 -17.38 -4.06
C VAL A 51 15.43 -18.30 -5.28
N LEU A 52 14.30 -18.43 -5.96
CA LEU A 52 14.12 -19.36 -7.07
C LEU A 52 14.14 -18.61 -8.40
N ASP A 53 15.01 -19.07 -9.29
CA ASP A 53 15.14 -18.59 -10.66
C ASP A 53 14.64 -19.68 -11.62
N PHE A 54 13.55 -19.37 -12.33
CA PHE A 54 12.81 -20.31 -13.14
C PHE A 54 12.96 -20.13 -14.66
N GLU A 55 13.91 -19.31 -15.13
CA GLU A 55 14.07 -18.94 -16.56
C GLU A 55 14.00 -20.13 -17.54
N THR A 56 14.41 -21.34 -17.12
CA THR A 56 14.52 -22.52 -18.02
C THR A 56 13.64 -23.72 -17.66
N ARG A 57 13.01 -23.76 -16.47
CA ARG A 57 12.29 -24.96 -16.00
C ARG A 57 10.87 -24.71 -15.47
N GLY A 58 10.44 -23.45 -15.37
CA GLY A 58 9.14 -23.10 -14.79
C GLY A 58 9.03 -23.45 -13.30
N LEU A 59 7.96 -22.98 -12.65
CA LEU A 59 7.70 -23.28 -11.23
C LEU A 59 7.45 -24.78 -11.04
N PHE A 60 8.18 -25.42 -10.12
CA PHE A 60 7.96 -26.83 -9.79
C PHE A 60 6.58 -27.03 -9.15
N ARG A 61 5.92 -28.15 -9.45
CA ARG A 61 4.66 -28.55 -8.81
C ARG A 61 4.92 -29.53 -7.68
N PRO A 62 4.21 -29.42 -6.55
CA PRO A 62 4.29 -30.44 -5.51
C PRO A 62 3.69 -31.76 -6.03
N VAL A 63 4.16 -32.89 -5.50
CA VAL A 63 3.76 -34.23 -5.95
C VAL A 63 3.67 -35.17 -4.75
N GLU A 64 2.90 -36.24 -4.89
CA GLU A 64 2.71 -37.24 -3.83
C GLU A 64 3.96 -38.10 -3.55
N SER A 65 4.83 -38.26 -4.55
CA SER A 65 5.96 -39.21 -4.49
C SER A 65 7.22 -38.69 -3.80
N LYS A 66 7.30 -37.39 -3.45
CA LYS A 66 8.46 -36.78 -2.82
C LYS A 66 8.11 -35.54 -1.99
N SER A 67 9.01 -35.18 -1.07
CA SER A 67 8.94 -33.94 -0.31
C SER A 67 9.17 -32.70 -1.19
N VAL A 68 8.72 -31.55 -0.71
CA VAL A 68 8.98 -30.24 -1.33
C VAL A 68 10.49 -29.99 -1.39
N TYR A 69 11.23 -30.33 -0.33
CA TYR A 69 12.68 -30.20 -0.32
C TYR A 69 13.36 -31.03 -1.42
N ARG A 70 12.92 -32.26 -1.66
CA ARG A 70 13.48 -33.09 -2.75
C ARG A 70 13.17 -32.49 -4.12
N SER A 71 11.99 -31.91 -4.33
CA SER A 71 11.67 -31.17 -5.56
C SER A 71 12.54 -29.92 -5.72
N LEU A 72 12.81 -29.20 -4.63
CA LEU A 72 13.74 -28.07 -4.62
C LEU A 72 15.16 -28.50 -5.04
N LEU A 73 15.65 -29.66 -4.59
CA LEU A 73 17.00 -30.15 -4.94
C LEU A 73 17.19 -30.43 -6.45
N GLU A 74 16.11 -30.66 -7.20
CA GLU A 74 16.16 -30.86 -8.65
C GLU A 74 16.42 -29.56 -9.42
N ILE A 75 16.26 -28.41 -8.75
CA ILE A 75 16.67 -27.09 -9.26
C ILE A 75 18.18 -26.95 -9.05
N PRO A 76 18.96 -26.62 -10.10
CA PRO A 76 20.39 -26.37 -9.98
C PRO A 76 20.71 -25.37 -8.86
N ALA A 77 21.75 -25.62 -8.06
CA ALA A 77 22.07 -24.80 -6.89
C ALA A 77 22.18 -23.29 -7.20
N ARG A 78 22.68 -22.93 -8.38
CA ARG A 78 22.77 -21.53 -8.86
C ARG A 78 21.42 -20.81 -8.99
N GLN A 79 20.34 -21.57 -9.17
CA GLN A 79 18.95 -21.12 -9.35
C GLN A 79 18.09 -21.26 -8.08
N ARG A 80 18.67 -21.69 -6.95
CA ARG A 80 17.96 -21.85 -5.66
C ARG A 80 18.79 -21.36 -4.47
N LYS A 81 19.26 -20.12 -4.55
CA LYS A 81 20.14 -19.55 -3.52
C LYS A 81 19.39 -19.46 -2.19
N ARG A 82 19.99 -20.02 -1.14
CA ARG A 82 19.47 -19.94 0.23
C ARG A 82 20.04 -18.71 0.91
N HIS A 83 19.19 -17.96 1.61
CA HIS A 83 19.56 -16.81 2.42
C HIS A 83 18.94 -16.94 3.81
N ASP A 84 19.63 -16.39 4.82
CA ASP A 84 19.06 -16.14 6.14
C ASP A 84 18.18 -14.90 6.08
N ILE A 85 17.03 -14.92 6.78
CA ILE A 85 16.11 -13.78 6.86
C ILE A 85 16.02 -13.17 8.27
N SER A 86 16.88 -13.59 9.20
CA SER A 86 16.82 -13.23 10.62
C SER A 86 16.96 -11.72 10.86
N SER A 87 17.74 -11.02 10.02
CA SER A 87 17.87 -9.56 10.04
C SER A 87 16.84 -8.80 9.21
N GLY A 88 15.87 -9.50 8.63
CA GLY A 88 14.96 -8.97 7.60
C GLY A 88 15.51 -9.22 6.20
N PHE A 89 14.62 -9.64 5.30
CA PHE A 89 14.95 -9.91 3.92
C PHE A 89 13.94 -9.26 2.97
N GLU A 90 14.43 -8.49 2.00
CA GLU A 90 13.60 -7.83 1.00
C GLU A 90 13.16 -8.83 -0.08
N LEU A 91 11.86 -9.09 -0.13
CA LEU A 91 11.20 -9.81 -1.21
C LEU A 91 10.80 -8.79 -2.29
N LYS A 92 11.38 -8.93 -3.47
CA LYS A 92 11.23 -8.01 -4.60
C LYS A 92 10.21 -8.52 -5.60
N VAL A 93 9.49 -7.58 -6.20
CA VAL A 93 8.61 -7.86 -7.35
C VAL A 93 9.41 -8.53 -8.47
N GLY A 94 8.81 -9.52 -9.11
CA GLY A 94 9.42 -10.29 -10.21
C GLY A 94 10.24 -11.51 -9.76
N PHE A 95 10.43 -11.71 -8.46
CA PHE A 95 11.13 -12.88 -7.91
C PHE A 95 10.16 -13.86 -7.27
N THR A 96 10.58 -15.12 -7.20
CA THR A 96 9.84 -16.17 -6.49
C THR A 96 10.67 -16.70 -5.33
N TYR A 97 10.02 -16.85 -4.18
CA TYR A 97 10.66 -17.24 -2.94
C TYR A 97 9.98 -18.49 -2.38
N LEU A 98 10.75 -19.41 -1.83
CA LEU A 98 10.24 -20.55 -1.08
C LEU A 98 10.79 -20.51 0.34
N ILE A 99 9.90 -20.51 1.33
CA ILE A 99 10.24 -20.33 2.74
C ILE A 99 9.68 -21.53 3.52
N PRO A 100 10.50 -22.31 4.25
CA PRO A 100 9.98 -23.30 5.18
C PRO A 100 9.18 -22.63 6.29
N LEU A 101 8.05 -23.22 6.67
CA LEU A 101 7.29 -22.79 7.83
C LEU A 101 7.79 -23.51 9.09
N GLN A 102 7.55 -22.93 10.27
CA GLN A 102 8.00 -23.54 11.53
C GLN A 102 7.11 -24.70 11.97
N GLU A 103 5.87 -24.73 11.51
CA GLU A 103 4.90 -25.74 11.91
C GLU A 103 4.93 -26.98 11.02
N LYS A 104 4.63 -28.12 11.63
CA LYS A 104 4.39 -29.40 10.95
C LYS A 104 2.96 -29.86 11.23
N ILE A 105 2.40 -30.62 10.30
CA ILE A 105 1.02 -31.09 10.42
C ILE A 105 0.91 -32.60 10.22
N SER A 106 0.03 -33.23 11.00
CA SER A 106 -0.37 -34.62 10.87
C SER A 106 -1.89 -34.73 10.85
N LEU A 107 -2.43 -35.23 9.74
CA LEU A 107 -3.87 -35.33 9.50
C LEU A 107 -4.27 -36.80 9.36
N SER A 108 -5.43 -37.16 9.91
CA SER A 108 -6.08 -38.44 9.58
C SER A 108 -6.64 -38.41 8.16
N ALA A 109 -6.87 -39.56 7.55
CA ALA A 109 -7.38 -39.69 6.17
C ALA A 109 -8.74 -38.97 5.92
N SER A 110 -9.51 -38.70 6.97
CA SER A 110 -10.80 -37.99 6.92
C SER A 110 -10.72 -36.48 7.02
N LYS A 111 -9.53 -35.92 7.27
CA LYS A 111 -9.31 -34.49 7.49
C LYS A 111 -8.57 -33.85 6.32
N HIS A 112 -8.90 -32.60 6.08
CA HIS A 112 -8.16 -31.76 5.15
C HIS A 112 -7.99 -30.35 5.69
N VAL A 113 -7.04 -29.63 5.11
CA VAL A 113 -6.76 -28.23 5.40
C VAL A 113 -6.89 -27.43 4.13
N LYS A 114 -7.46 -26.22 4.24
CA LYS A 114 -7.34 -25.17 3.24
C LYS A 114 -6.51 -24.03 3.79
N SER A 115 -5.75 -23.36 2.93
CA SER A 115 -4.90 -22.23 3.27
C SER A 115 -5.23 -21.04 2.41
N SER A 116 -5.13 -19.85 3.02
CA SER A 116 -5.28 -18.60 2.30
C SER A 116 -4.33 -17.55 2.88
N PRO A 117 -3.81 -16.62 2.06
CA PRO A 117 -3.17 -15.40 2.56
C PRO A 117 -4.04 -14.66 3.58
N LYS A 118 -3.42 -13.99 4.55
CA LYS A 118 -4.13 -13.05 5.41
C LYS A 118 -4.39 -11.74 4.67
N SER A 119 -5.55 -11.11 4.91
CA SER A 119 -5.97 -9.88 4.21
C SER A 119 -4.96 -8.74 4.25
N SER A 120 -4.15 -8.61 5.32
CA SER A 120 -3.09 -7.59 5.35
C SER A 120 -2.05 -7.75 4.23
N PHE A 121 -1.72 -8.97 3.84
CA PHE A 121 -0.71 -9.25 2.82
C PHE A 121 -1.31 -9.27 1.41
N GLY A 122 -2.57 -9.69 1.29
CA GLY A 122 -3.35 -9.52 0.06
C GLY A 122 -3.41 -8.04 -0.36
N ARG A 123 -3.65 -7.14 0.60
CA ARG A 123 -3.70 -5.69 0.37
C ARG A 123 -2.37 -5.01 -0.01
N VAL A 124 -1.24 -5.74 0.05
CA VAL A 124 0.04 -5.29 -0.52
C VAL A 124 0.46 -6.15 -1.71
N PHE A 125 -0.49 -6.89 -2.28
CA PHE A 125 -0.35 -7.73 -3.46
C PHE A 125 0.76 -8.78 -3.31
N LEU A 126 0.86 -9.36 -2.11
CA LEU A 126 1.77 -10.47 -1.83
C LEU A 126 1.04 -11.79 -2.07
N LYS A 127 1.29 -12.41 -3.22
CA LYS A 127 0.75 -13.73 -3.53
C LYS A 127 1.53 -14.78 -2.77
N THR A 128 0.82 -15.72 -2.17
CA THR A 128 1.44 -16.88 -1.53
C THR A 128 0.70 -18.15 -1.91
N ARG A 129 1.41 -19.28 -1.83
CA ARG A 129 0.85 -20.63 -1.95
C ARG A 129 1.44 -21.51 -0.87
N LEU A 130 0.59 -22.16 -0.06
CA LEU A 130 1.03 -23.17 0.90
C LEU A 130 1.34 -24.48 0.15
N LEU A 131 2.41 -25.14 0.56
CA LEU A 131 2.77 -26.49 0.13
C LEU A 131 3.00 -27.36 1.36
N SER A 132 2.75 -28.65 1.20
CA SER A 132 3.06 -29.69 2.19
C SER A 132 3.82 -30.81 1.49
N ASP A 133 4.71 -31.47 2.23
CA ASP A 133 5.38 -32.66 1.73
C ASP A 133 4.37 -33.74 1.30
N TYR A 134 4.67 -34.42 0.19
CA TYR A 134 3.87 -35.53 -0.35
C TYR A 134 2.41 -35.20 -0.67
N ASN A 135 2.09 -33.92 -0.93
CA ASN A 135 0.74 -33.48 -1.25
C ASN A 135 0.73 -32.78 -2.61
N PRO A 136 0.04 -33.31 -3.64
CA PRO A 136 0.08 -32.79 -5.01
C PRO A 136 -0.74 -31.50 -5.25
N CYS A 137 -1.20 -30.81 -4.19
CA CYS A 137 -1.98 -29.58 -4.28
C CYS A 137 -1.23 -28.39 -3.66
N PHE A 138 -1.49 -27.19 -4.20
CA PHE A 138 -1.22 -25.93 -3.51
C PHE A 138 -2.41 -25.55 -2.64
N ASP A 139 -2.17 -24.84 -1.54
CA ASP A 139 -3.18 -24.27 -0.65
C ASP A 139 -4.15 -25.27 0.01
N GLU A 140 -4.04 -26.55 -0.31
CA GLU A 140 -4.81 -27.63 0.31
C GLU A 140 -3.87 -28.73 0.79
N ILE A 141 -4.18 -29.32 1.95
CA ILE A 141 -3.49 -30.50 2.47
C ILE A 141 -4.55 -31.56 2.74
N ASN A 142 -4.45 -32.69 2.06
CA ASN A 142 -5.41 -33.78 2.23
C ASN A 142 -4.76 -34.96 2.96
N GLY A 143 -5.31 -35.36 4.11
CA GLY A 143 -4.80 -36.46 4.92
C GLY A 143 -4.84 -37.82 4.22
N GLN A 144 -5.55 -37.96 3.10
CA GLN A 144 -5.59 -39.20 2.31
C GLN A 144 -4.24 -39.56 1.65
N TYR A 145 -3.42 -38.55 1.31
CA TYR A 145 -2.13 -38.81 0.66
C TYR A 145 -1.09 -39.38 1.63
N ARG A 146 -1.02 -38.83 2.85
CA ARG A 146 -0.11 -39.28 3.92
C ARG A 146 -0.78 -39.17 5.29
N PRO A 147 -1.63 -40.14 5.65
CA PRO A 147 -2.32 -40.11 6.93
C PRO A 147 -1.34 -40.27 8.10
N ASP A 148 -1.65 -39.60 9.20
CA ASP A 148 -1.00 -39.75 10.51
C ASP A 148 0.53 -39.57 10.49
N THR A 149 1.04 -38.84 9.48
CA THR A 149 2.46 -38.55 9.28
C THR A 149 2.74 -37.08 9.55
N ASN A 150 3.89 -36.74 10.14
CA ASN A 150 4.28 -35.35 10.33
C ASN A 150 4.87 -34.78 9.03
N LEU A 151 4.14 -33.87 8.40
CA LEU A 151 4.51 -33.24 7.13
C LEU A 151 5.10 -31.86 7.37
N ASP A 152 6.22 -31.57 6.70
CA ASP A 152 6.81 -30.25 6.65
C ASP A 152 6.00 -29.33 5.73
N LEU A 153 5.83 -28.08 6.17
CA LEU A 153 5.09 -27.05 5.46
C LEU A 153 6.02 -26.02 4.86
N TRP A 154 5.65 -25.52 3.69
CA TRP A 154 6.41 -24.53 2.95
C TRP A 154 5.48 -23.47 2.39
N LEU A 155 6.01 -22.27 2.22
CA LEU A 155 5.29 -21.17 1.61
C LEU A 155 6.05 -20.65 0.40
N LEU A 156 5.41 -20.75 -0.76
CA LEU A 156 5.84 -20.04 -1.95
C LEU A 156 5.32 -18.60 -1.86
N VAL A 157 6.17 -17.61 -2.09
CA VAL A 157 5.84 -16.19 -1.95
C VAL A 157 6.30 -15.42 -3.19
N GLN A 158 5.41 -14.57 -3.71
CA GLN A 158 5.62 -13.75 -4.91
C GLN A 158 5.02 -12.35 -4.69
N PRO A 159 5.84 -11.31 -4.46
CA PRO A 159 5.38 -9.94 -4.49
C PRO A 159 4.97 -9.54 -5.91
N LEU A 160 3.75 -9.01 -6.08
CA LEU A 160 3.24 -8.66 -7.40
C LEU A 160 3.30 -7.16 -7.70
N ALA A 161 3.02 -6.31 -6.71
CA ALA A 161 3.00 -4.86 -6.90
C ALA A 161 4.02 -4.09 -6.03
N LEU A 162 4.24 -4.54 -4.79
CA LEU A 162 5.07 -3.83 -3.81
C LEU A 162 6.20 -4.74 -3.32
N ASN A 163 7.42 -4.20 -3.23
CA ASN A 163 8.49 -4.87 -2.49
C ASN A 163 8.14 -4.89 -0.99
N VAL A 164 8.53 -5.96 -0.30
CA VAL A 164 8.22 -6.14 1.12
C VAL A 164 9.43 -6.68 1.88
N ILE A 165 9.53 -6.38 3.18
CA ILE A 165 10.59 -6.92 4.05
C ILE A 165 9.96 -7.95 5.00
N ALA A 166 10.40 -9.20 4.90
CA ALA A 166 9.94 -10.32 5.69
C ALA A 166 10.96 -10.76 6.75
N TYR A 167 10.47 -11.37 7.83
CA TYR A 167 11.23 -11.81 9.00
C TYR A 167 10.70 -13.18 9.47
N PRO A 168 11.51 -13.97 10.21
CA PRO A 168 11.03 -15.18 10.86
C PRO A 168 9.88 -14.87 11.82
N GLY A 169 8.99 -15.85 12.03
CA GLY A 169 7.87 -15.73 12.96
C GLY A 169 6.65 -14.95 12.42
N LEU A 170 6.78 -14.25 11.29
CA LEU A 170 5.64 -13.63 10.61
C LEU A 170 4.70 -14.71 10.10
N SER A 171 3.40 -14.47 10.21
CA SER A 171 2.39 -15.32 9.57
C SER A 171 1.83 -14.60 8.36
N LEU A 172 2.17 -15.07 7.16
CA LEU A 172 1.64 -14.52 5.90
C LEU A 172 0.31 -15.19 5.49
N ASN A 173 0.15 -16.45 5.88
CA ASN A 173 -1.02 -17.29 5.60
C ASN A 173 -1.77 -17.67 6.86
N GLN A 174 -2.91 -18.29 6.64
CA GLN A 174 -3.78 -18.88 7.63
C GLN A 174 -4.36 -20.19 7.08
N MET A 175 -4.59 -21.16 7.97
CA MET A 175 -5.05 -22.51 7.66
C MET A 175 -6.38 -22.79 8.36
N ARG A 176 -7.38 -23.27 7.62
CA ARG A 176 -8.64 -23.79 8.13
C ARG A 176 -8.64 -25.31 8.06
N PHE A 177 -9.14 -25.96 9.10
CA PHE A 177 -9.14 -27.41 9.23
C PHE A 177 -10.56 -27.92 9.12
N PHE A 178 -10.73 -29.04 8.42
CA PHE A 178 -12.04 -29.59 8.12
C PHE A 178 -12.06 -31.09 8.37
N TYR A 179 -13.22 -31.57 8.82
CA TYR A 179 -13.59 -32.98 8.82
C TYR A 179 -14.74 -33.16 7.83
N GLY A 180 -14.55 -33.99 6.79
CA GLY A 180 -15.55 -34.13 5.73
C GLY A 180 -15.85 -32.81 4.99
N ASP A 181 -16.98 -32.76 4.27
CA ASP A 181 -17.38 -31.59 3.47
C ASP A 181 -18.23 -30.60 4.27
N ALA A 182 -17.62 -29.50 4.74
CA ALA A 182 -18.32 -28.48 5.51
C ALA A 182 -19.04 -27.41 4.66
N LEU A 183 -19.04 -27.51 3.33
CA LEU A 183 -19.64 -26.50 2.46
C LEU A 183 -21.18 -26.55 2.55
N LEU A 184 -21.82 -25.39 2.67
CA LEU A 184 -23.27 -25.27 2.55
C LEU A 184 -23.70 -25.30 1.09
N ARG A 185 -24.66 -26.16 0.77
CA ARG A 185 -25.30 -26.21 -0.55
C ARG A 185 -26.16 -24.97 -0.77
N PRO A 186 -26.46 -24.57 -2.02
CA PRO A 186 -27.28 -23.39 -2.30
C PRO A 186 -28.64 -23.34 -1.57
N ALA A 187 -29.28 -24.49 -1.36
CA ALA A 187 -30.54 -24.58 -0.58
C ALA A 187 -30.32 -24.27 0.90
N GLU A 188 -29.21 -24.72 1.48
CA GLU A 188 -28.84 -24.44 2.87
C GLU A 188 -28.46 -22.97 3.05
N VAL A 189 -27.72 -22.38 2.09
CA VAL A 189 -27.42 -20.94 2.08
C VAL A 189 -28.70 -20.11 2.03
N ARG A 190 -29.68 -20.48 1.19
CA ARG A 190 -30.99 -19.81 1.13
C ARG A 190 -31.76 -19.90 2.46
N ALA A 191 -31.79 -21.10 3.05
CA ALA A 191 -32.45 -21.32 4.34
C ALA A 191 -31.78 -20.52 5.47
N GLU A 192 -30.45 -20.43 5.44
CA GLU A 192 -29.70 -19.64 6.42
C GLU A 192 -29.95 -18.15 6.24
N PHE A 193 -29.88 -17.64 5.01
CA PHE A 193 -30.14 -16.22 4.72
C PHE A 193 -31.54 -15.77 5.15
N ALA A 194 -32.54 -16.65 5.05
CA ALA A 194 -33.91 -16.37 5.50
C ALA A 194 -34.01 -16.18 7.02
N ARG A 195 -33.12 -16.81 7.80
CA ARG A 195 -33.06 -16.70 9.27
C ARG A 195 -32.10 -15.61 9.72
N ASN A 196 -30.90 -15.62 9.16
CA ASN A 196 -29.77 -14.75 9.46
C ASN A 196 -29.21 -14.19 8.14
N PRO A 197 -29.72 -13.04 7.64
CA PRO A 197 -29.19 -12.43 6.44
C PRO A 197 -27.69 -12.18 6.53
N LEU A 198 -26.95 -12.52 5.48
CA LEU A 198 -25.49 -12.39 5.46
C LEU A 198 -25.03 -11.08 4.79
N LEU A 199 -25.85 -10.52 3.90
CA LEU A 199 -25.53 -9.32 3.12
C LEU A 199 -26.51 -8.21 3.45
N TYR A 200 -25.98 -6.99 3.58
CA TYR A 200 -26.74 -5.79 3.91
C TYR A 200 -26.38 -4.65 2.96
N GLN A 201 -27.35 -3.80 2.67
CA GLN A 201 -27.16 -2.51 1.99
C GLN A 201 -27.22 -1.39 3.02
N LYS A 202 -26.43 -0.34 2.78
CA LYS A 202 -26.46 0.89 3.57
C LYS A 202 -27.57 1.78 3.02
N LYS A 203 -28.62 2.04 3.79
CA LYS A 203 -29.73 2.93 3.42
C LYS A 203 -30.03 3.89 4.56
N CYS A 204 -29.93 5.20 4.30
CA CYS A 204 -30.21 6.26 5.27
C CYS A 204 -29.51 6.05 6.64
N GLY A 205 -28.26 5.59 6.65
CA GLY A 205 -27.49 5.33 7.88
C GLY A 205 -27.85 4.04 8.62
N ALA A 206 -28.71 3.18 8.06
CA ALA A 206 -29.03 1.87 8.60
C ALA A 206 -28.62 0.73 7.65
N LEU A 207 -28.31 -0.43 8.22
CA LEU A 207 -28.09 -1.67 7.48
C LEU A 207 -29.42 -2.38 7.26
N VAL A 208 -29.81 -2.55 6.00
CA VAL A 208 -31.03 -3.28 5.60
C VAL A 208 -30.61 -4.54 4.86
N PRO A 209 -31.18 -5.72 5.16
CA PRO A 209 -30.87 -6.95 4.44
C PRO A 209 -30.94 -6.76 2.91
N ALA A 210 -29.89 -7.14 2.21
CA ALA A 210 -29.83 -7.14 0.76
C ALA A 210 -30.58 -8.35 0.21
N LYS A 211 -31.16 -8.23 -1.00
CA LYS A 211 -31.72 -9.39 -1.71
C LYS A 211 -30.55 -10.26 -2.19
N PRO A 212 -30.43 -11.53 -1.76
CA PRO A 212 -29.30 -12.36 -2.15
C PRO A 212 -29.46 -12.87 -3.59
N VAL A 213 -28.34 -12.94 -4.32
CA VAL A 213 -28.23 -13.69 -5.58
C VAL A 213 -27.41 -14.94 -5.29
N ILE A 214 -28.04 -16.12 -5.39
CA ILE A 214 -27.42 -17.41 -5.06
C ILE A 214 -27.55 -18.35 -6.26
N THR A 215 -26.42 -18.58 -6.94
CA THR A 215 -26.28 -19.55 -8.03
C THR A 215 -25.78 -20.88 -7.46
N ASP A 216 -24.53 -21.25 -7.77
CA ASP A 216 -23.71 -22.25 -7.09
C ASP A 216 -23.19 -21.78 -5.72
N ALA A 217 -23.03 -20.46 -5.53
CA ALA A 217 -22.61 -19.82 -4.28
C ALA A 217 -23.26 -18.42 -4.16
N LEU A 218 -23.11 -17.78 -2.99
CA LEU A 218 -23.66 -16.43 -2.74
C LEU A 218 -22.82 -15.38 -3.48
N GLN A 219 -23.44 -14.53 -4.29
CA GLN A 219 -22.71 -13.48 -5.03
C GLN A 219 -22.57 -12.20 -4.21
N ILE A 220 -21.46 -11.50 -4.44
CA ILE A 220 -21.19 -10.16 -3.90
C ILE A 220 -20.76 -9.22 -5.03
N HIS A 221 -21.09 -7.93 -4.91
CA HIS A 221 -20.97 -6.97 -6.00
C HIS A 221 -19.97 -5.86 -5.69
N LEU A 222 -19.46 -5.21 -6.74
CA LEU A 222 -18.48 -4.13 -6.66
C LEU A 222 -19.15 -2.78 -6.33
N ASP A 223 -18.58 -2.01 -5.40
CA ASP A 223 -18.95 -0.60 -5.21
C ASP A 223 -18.08 0.31 -6.08
N LEU A 224 -18.71 1.00 -7.05
CA LEU A 224 -18.06 2.07 -7.80
C LEU A 224 -18.79 3.42 -7.63
N GLN A 225 -19.62 3.57 -6.60
CA GLN A 225 -20.17 4.87 -6.18
C GLN A 225 -19.29 5.53 -5.12
N GLY A 226 -18.82 4.77 -4.13
CA GLY A 226 -17.98 5.29 -3.05
C GLY A 226 -18.69 6.33 -2.19
N GLU A 227 -19.98 6.15 -1.91
CA GLU A 227 -20.79 7.10 -1.14
C GLU A 227 -20.21 7.36 0.25
N ASP A 228 -19.77 6.30 0.94
CA ASP A 228 -19.16 6.39 2.28
C ASP A 228 -17.67 6.77 2.26
N THR A 229 -17.07 6.85 1.07
CA THR A 229 -15.64 7.11 0.86
C THR A 229 -15.42 8.38 0.07
N HIS A 230 -16.39 9.30 0.08
CA HIS A 230 -16.31 10.61 -0.58
C HIS A 230 -15.97 10.51 -2.08
N GLY A 231 -16.50 9.47 -2.74
CA GLY A 231 -16.30 9.16 -4.15
C GLY A 231 -15.02 8.40 -4.47
N ILE A 232 -14.21 8.02 -3.48
CA ILE A 232 -13.04 7.15 -3.68
C ILE A 232 -13.51 5.69 -3.79
N VAL A 233 -13.44 5.14 -4.99
CA VAL A 233 -13.96 3.79 -5.29
C VAL A 233 -12.91 2.71 -5.20
N GLY A 234 -11.62 3.07 -5.32
CA GLY A 234 -10.53 2.13 -5.29
C GLY A 234 -9.19 2.77 -4.99
N LEU A 235 -8.19 1.93 -4.77
CA LEU A 235 -6.78 2.32 -4.59
C LEU A 235 -5.91 1.56 -5.57
N ARG A 236 -5.19 2.25 -6.48
CA ARG A 236 -4.22 1.61 -7.40
C ARG A 236 -2.83 1.59 -6.77
N ALA A 237 -2.14 0.45 -6.78
CA ALA A 237 -0.76 0.37 -6.34
C ALA A 237 0.14 1.29 -7.18
N ARG A 238 1.06 2.01 -6.54
CA ARG A 238 2.09 2.80 -7.23
C ARG A 238 3.25 1.92 -7.66
N HIS A 239 3.96 2.33 -8.71
CA HIS A 239 5.18 1.67 -9.16
C HIS A 239 6.39 2.07 -8.30
N ASN A 240 7.29 1.12 -8.05
CA ASN A 240 8.58 1.33 -7.39
C ASN A 240 8.58 2.15 -6.07
N PRO A 241 7.61 1.98 -5.14
CA PRO A 241 7.72 2.61 -3.84
C PRO A 241 8.80 1.93 -2.99
N GLU A 242 9.20 2.59 -1.89
CA GLU A 242 10.08 1.98 -0.89
C GLU A 242 9.48 0.67 -0.35
N PRO A 243 10.28 -0.34 0.04
CA PRO A 243 9.73 -1.61 0.53
C PRO A 243 8.89 -1.46 1.82
N VAL A 244 7.78 -2.19 1.90
CA VAL A 244 6.91 -2.23 3.09
C VAL A 244 7.49 -3.23 4.12
N ASP A 245 7.88 -2.76 5.30
CA ASP A 245 8.25 -3.64 6.41
C ASP A 245 7.01 -4.33 6.99
N LEU A 246 6.95 -5.65 6.87
CA LEU A 246 5.78 -6.45 7.26
C LEU A 246 5.60 -6.61 8.78
N ARG A 247 6.54 -6.14 9.61
CA ARG A 247 6.36 -6.04 11.07
C ARG A 247 5.70 -4.72 11.49
N SER A 248 5.69 -3.72 10.62
CA SER A 248 5.15 -2.41 10.93
C SER A 248 3.65 -2.43 11.24
N LYS A 249 3.19 -1.43 11.99
CA LYS A 249 1.75 -1.16 12.20
C LYS A 249 1.56 0.36 12.18
N GLY A 250 0.76 0.85 11.24
CA GLY A 250 0.43 2.28 11.15
C GLY A 250 1.63 3.20 10.88
N LEU A 251 2.67 2.72 10.20
CA LEU A 251 3.90 3.48 9.98
C LEU A 251 3.86 4.30 8.68
N TYR A 252 3.28 3.73 7.63
CA TYR A 252 3.37 4.28 6.28
C TYR A 252 2.17 5.14 5.93
N ASN A 253 2.37 6.23 5.18
CA ASN A 253 1.28 6.94 4.55
C ASN A 253 0.81 6.16 3.31
N ALA A 254 -0.44 5.73 3.26
CA ALA A 254 -0.94 4.92 2.14
C ALA A 254 -0.83 5.64 0.80
N GLU A 255 -0.95 6.98 0.75
CA GLU A 255 -0.85 7.74 -0.50
C GLU A 255 0.54 7.68 -1.15
N GLU A 256 1.57 7.24 -0.42
CA GLU A 256 2.93 7.00 -0.98
C GLU A 256 3.03 5.66 -1.71
N PHE A 257 2.08 4.75 -1.48
CA PHE A 257 2.07 3.39 -2.02
C PHE A 257 0.86 3.14 -2.92
N PHE A 258 -0.19 3.95 -2.76
CA PHE A 258 -1.42 3.84 -3.48
C PHE A 258 -1.87 5.19 -4.03
N GLU A 259 -2.51 5.13 -5.19
CA GLU A 259 -3.29 6.20 -5.76
C GLU A 259 -4.77 6.04 -5.40
N PRO A 260 -5.40 7.05 -4.79
CA PRO A 260 -6.85 7.06 -4.63
C PRO A 260 -7.52 7.25 -5.99
N ILE A 261 -8.52 6.42 -6.30
CA ILE A 261 -9.27 6.48 -7.56
C ILE A 261 -10.68 6.98 -7.28
N LYS A 262 -11.12 8.00 -8.02
CA LYS A 262 -12.54 8.40 -8.06
C LYS A 262 -13.32 7.69 -9.16
N GLY A 263 -14.51 7.22 -8.82
CA GLY A 263 -15.47 6.70 -9.81
C GLY A 263 -15.96 7.80 -10.74
N ARG A 264 -16.36 7.44 -11.97
CA ARG A 264 -17.03 8.33 -12.92
C ARG A 264 -18.41 7.76 -13.23
N ASP A 265 -19.45 8.32 -12.62
CA ASP A 265 -20.86 7.94 -12.83
C ASP A 265 -21.10 6.42 -12.72
N GLY A 266 -20.50 5.77 -11.72
CA GLY A 266 -20.62 4.32 -11.51
C GLY A 266 -19.83 3.46 -12.50
N SER A 267 -18.85 4.02 -13.21
CA SER A 267 -17.96 3.30 -14.11
C SER A 267 -16.49 3.61 -13.82
N LEU A 268 -15.62 2.63 -14.11
CA LEU A 268 -14.17 2.80 -13.99
C LEU A 268 -13.46 1.94 -15.03
N THR A 269 -12.46 2.48 -15.72
CA THR A 269 -11.56 1.69 -16.57
C THR A 269 -10.31 1.31 -15.80
N ILE A 270 -10.04 0.01 -15.70
CA ILE A 270 -8.80 -0.53 -15.15
C ILE A 270 -7.82 -0.89 -16.27
N GLN A 271 -6.53 -0.68 -16.01
CA GLN A 271 -5.46 -0.90 -16.98
C GLN A 271 -4.85 -2.29 -16.82
N LYS A 272 -4.26 -2.80 -17.91
CA LYS A 272 -3.55 -4.08 -17.90
C LYS A 272 -2.32 -4.01 -16.99
N GLY A 273 -2.09 -5.06 -16.21
CA GLY A 273 -0.89 -5.19 -15.37
C GLY A 273 -0.94 -4.37 -14.08
N GLU A 274 -1.89 -3.45 -13.95
CA GLU A 274 -2.09 -2.65 -12.74
C GLU A 274 -2.81 -3.43 -11.64
N HIS A 275 -2.54 -3.03 -10.40
CA HIS A 275 -3.04 -3.69 -9.19
C HIS A 275 -3.94 -2.76 -8.38
N TYR A 276 -5.14 -3.22 -8.04
CA TYR A 276 -6.18 -2.38 -7.43
C TYR A 276 -6.74 -3.00 -6.16
N LEU A 277 -7.01 -2.15 -5.16
CA LEU A 277 -7.91 -2.47 -4.06
C LEU A 277 -9.28 -1.86 -4.35
N PHE A 278 -10.32 -2.68 -4.35
CA PHE A 278 -11.71 -2.26 -4.42
C PHE A 278 -12.49 -2.75 -3.20
N ALA A 279 -13.76 -2.37 -3.11
CA ALA A 279 -14.63 -2.82 -2.04
C ALA A 279 -15.98 -3.35 -2.54
N SER A 280 -16.63 -4.14 -1.69
CA SER A 280 -17.98 -4.61 -1.93
C SER A 280 -19.03 -3.52 -1.78
N LYS A 281 -20.09 -3.63 -2.56
CA LYS A 281 -21.30 -2.81 -2.44
C LYS A 281 -22.12 -3.20 -1.21
N GLU A 282 -22.15 -4.49 -0.90
CA GLU A 282 -22.79 -5.00 0.30
C GLU A 282 -21.85 -4.98 1.51
N VAL A 283 -22.43 -4.77 2.69
CA VAL A 283 -21.80 -5.08 3.97
C VAL A 283 -22.04 -6.55 4.26
N LEU A 284 -20.96 -7.31 4.49
CA LEU A 284 -21.05 -8.71 4.89
C LEU A 284 -21.14 -8.80 6.42
N LYS A 285 -22.02 -9.66 6.93
CA LYS A 285 -22.13 -10.01 8.34
C LYS A 285 -22.22 -11.52 8.51
N ILE A 286 -21.28 -12.10 9.25
CA ILE A 286 -21.16 -13.56 9.39
C ILE A 286 -21.61 -14.00 10.79
N PRO A 287 -22.59 -14.91 10.92
CA PRO A 287 -22.95 -15.53 12.21
C PRO A 287 -21.78 -16.31 12.84
N SER A 288 -21.80 -16.52 14.15
CA SER A 288 -20.71 -17.19 14.87
C SER A 288 -20.48 -18.65 14.46
N HIS A 289 -21.49 -19.33 13.91
CA HIS A 289 -21.43 -20.75 13.54
C HIS A 289 -20.99 -20.99 12.08
N LEU A 290 -20.67 -19.93 11.34
CA LEU A 290 -20.26 -19.99 9.93
C LEU A 290 -18.94 -19.27 9.71
N ASN A 291 -18.21 -19.69 8.68
CA ASN A 291 -17.17 -18.89 8.08
C ASN A 291 -17.34 -18.87 6.55
N VAL A 292 -16.63 -17.97 5.88
CA VAL A 292 -16.76 -17.76 4.43
C VAL A 292 -15.40 -17.77 3.74
N GLU A 293 -15.38 -18.29 2.51
CA GLU A 293 -14.25 -18.22 1.59
C GLU A 293 -14.69 -17.49 0.31
N LEU A 294 -13.89 -16.52 -0.13
CA LEU A 294 -14.09 -15.83 -1.41
C LEU A 294 -13.61 -16.74 -2.55
N LYS A 295 -14.41 -16.83 -3.61
CA LYS A 295 -14.17 -17.65 -4.80
C LYS A 295 -14.20 -16.79 -6.05
N GLU A 296 -13.31 -17.10 -7.00
CA GLU A 296 -13.28 -16.44 -8.29
C GLU A 296 -14.62 -16.53 -9.03
N HIS A 297 -15.04 -15.41 -9.64
CA HIS A 297 -16.22 -15.36 -10.49
C HIS A 297 -15.81 -15.50 -11.96
N SER A 298 -15.89 -16.71 -12.51
CA SER A 298 -15.31 -17.11 -13.80
C SER A 298 -15.87 -16.44 -15.08
N HIS A 299 -16.83 -15.52 -14.99
CA HIS A 299 -17.60 -15.01 -16.15
C HIS A 299 -17.43 -13.52 -16.44
N ILE A 300 -16.55 -12.81 -15.74
CA ILE A 300 -16.41 -11.35 -15.85
C ILE A 300 -15.18 -10.88 -16.63
N GLY A 301 -14.41 -11.75 -17.30
CA GLY A 301 -13.21 -11.32 -18.06
C GLY A 301 -12.05 -10.79 -17.19
N ILE A 302 -12.26 -10.72 -15.87
CA ILE A 302 -11.22 -10.53 -14.87
C ILE A 302 -10.67 -11.92 -14.56
N SER A 303 -9.38 -12.17 -14.84
CA SER A 303 -8.73 -13.43 -14.46
C SER A 303 -7.63 -13.19 -13.43
N GLY A 304 -7.36 -14.24 -12.65
CA GLY A 304 -6.52 -14.23 -11.46
C GLY A 304 -7.36 -14.25 -10.18
N PRO A 305 -6.79 -14.66 -9.02
CA PRO A 305 -7.53 -14.66 -7.77
C PRO A 305 -7.98 -13.23 -7.50
N LEU A 306 -9.28 -12.98 -7.72
CA LEU A 306 -9.96 -11.70 -7.46
C LEU A 306 -9.68 -11.18 -6.03
N HIS A 307 -9.22 -12.08 -5.16
CA HIS A 307 -8.74 -11.85 -3.81
C HIS A 307 -7.53 -12.72 -3.57
N PHE A 308 -6.39 -12.13 -3.21
CA PHE A 308 -5.27 -12.91 -2.70
C PHE A 308 -5.66 -13.51 -1.34
N ALA A 309 -6.40 -12.76 -0.51
CA ALA A 309 -6.93 -13.27 0.75
C ALA A 309 -8.39 -13.70 0.63
N GLY A 310 -8.65 -14.99 0.83
CA GLY A 310 -9.96 -15.60 0.63
C GLY A 310 -10.77 -15.83 1.90
N PHE A 311 -10.17 -15.91 3.09
CA PHE A 311 -10.90 -16.27 4.31
C PHE A 311 -11.53 -15.07 5.03
N VAL A 312 -12.81 -15.22 5.37
CA VAL A 312 -13.58 -14.33 6.24
C VAL A 312 -14.07 -15.12 7.46
N ASP A 313 -13.68 -14.68 8.65
CA ASP A 313 -13.94 -15.41 9.89
C ASP A 313 -15.34 -15.17 10.46
N ASN A 314 -15.70 -16.06 11.39
CA ASN A 314 -16.90 -16.02 12.21
C ASN A 314 -17.05 -14.64 12.89
N SER A 315 -18.27 -14.08 12.88
CA SER A 315 -18.58 -12.76 13.45
C SER A 315 -17.94 -11.55 12.73
N PHE A 316 -17.35 -11.74 11.54
CA PHE A 316 -16.95 -10.61 10.71
C PHE A 316 -18.16 -9.72 10.36
N GLU A 317 -17.95 -8.40 10.41
CA GLU A 317 -18.88 -7.39 9.92
C GLU A 317 -18.07 -6.32 9.17
N GLY A 318 -18.50 -5.92 7.98
CA GLY A 318 -17.89 -4.84 7.20
C GLY A 318 -17.94 -5.05 5.69
N ASP A 319 -17.46 -4.06 4.95
CA ASP A 319 -17.26 -4.18 3.50
C ASP A 319 -16.13 -5.21 3.25
N LEU A 320 -16.23 -6.03 2.21
CA LEU A 320 -15.10 -6.84 1.74
C LEU A 320 -14.18 -5.98 0.90
N VAL A 321 -12.87 -6.19 1.03
CA VAL A 321 -11.85 -5.58 0.17
C VAL A 321 -11.37 -6.62 -0.82
N PHE A 322 -11.23 -6.19 -2.07
CA PHE A 322 -10.90 -7.04 -3.19
C PHE A 322 -9.59 -6.60 -3.83
N GLU A 323 -8.77 -7.55 -4.26
CA GLU A 323 -7.46 -7.29 -4.83
C GLU A 323 -7.47 -7.68 -6.30
N ILE A 324 -7.80 -6.71 -7.16
CA ILE A 324 -8.10 -6.94 -8.58
C ILE A 324 -6.90 -6.58 -9.45
N GLN A 325 -6.63 -7.43 -10.43
CA GLN A 325 -5.73 -7.18 -11.55
C GLN A 325 -6.46 -7.53 -12.86
N SER A 326 -6.24 -6.77 -13.93
CA SER A 326 -6.73 -7.13 -15.25
C SER A 326 -5.74 -8.07 -15.94
N GLU A 327 -6.22 -9.23 -16.40
CA GLU A 327 -5.50 -10.16 -17.28
C GLU A 327 -5.75 -9.89 -18.77
N GLU A 328 -6.71 -9.01 -19.08
CA GLU A 328 -7.00 -8.63 -20.46
C GLU A 328 -5.80 -7.92 -21.10
N LEU A 329 -5.58 -8.20 -22.39
CA LEU A 329 -4.55 -7.49 -23.15
C LEU A 329 -4.88 -6.00 -23.33
N SER A 330 -6.13 -5.62 -23.10
CA SER A 330 -6.67 -4.26 -23.20
C SER A 330 -7.20 -3.77 -21.85
N ALA A 331 -7.37 -2.45 -21.75
CA ALA A 331 -8.05 -1.86 -20.61
C ALA A 331 -9.49 -2.37 -20.52
N MET A 332 -9.97 -2.60 -19.30
CA MET A 332 -11.30 -3.17 -19.04
C MET A 332 -12.17 -2.15 -18.32
N MET A 333 -13.43 -2.01 -18.76
CA MET A 333 -14.42 -1.17 -18.09
C MET A 333 -15.18 -2.00 -17.05
N LEU A 334 -15.18 -1.52 -15.81
CA LEU A 334 -15.97 -2.02 -14.70
C LEU A 334 -17.22 -1.14 -14.51
N SER A 335 -18.28 -1.74 -13.98
CA SER A 335 -19.55 -1.07 -13.70
C SER A 335 -19.99 -1.31 -12.27
N ASP A 336 -20.54 -0.28 -11.63
CA ASP A 336 -21.09 -0.33 -10.28
C ASP A 336 -22.15 -1.43 -10.18
N GLY A 337 -22.10 -2.21 -9.10
CA GLY A 337 -23.04 -3.31 -8.86
C GLY A 337 -22.82 -4.55 -9.74
N MET A 338 -21.74 -4.62 -10.54
CA MET A 338 -21.39 -5.88 -11.22
C MET A 338 -20.99 -6.96 -10.19
N PRO A 339 -21.31 -8.24 -10.44
CA PRO A 339 -20.82 -9.33 -9.59
C PRO A 339 -19.29 -9.39 -9.69
N VAL A 340 -18.62 -9.41 -8.56
CA VAL A 340 -17.15 -9.43 -8.50
C VAL A 340 -16.62 -10.72 -7.90
N SER A 341 -17.36 -11.34 -6.98
CA SER A 341 -16.92 -12.57 -6.32
C SER A 341 -18.10 -13.46 -5.95
N LYS A 342 -17.80 -14.70 -5.60
CA LYS A 342 -18.73 -15.63 -4.96
C LYS A 342 -18.22 -15.97 -3.57
N LEU A 343 -19.13 -16.28 -2.65
CA LEU A 343 -18.86 -16.60 -1.27
C LEU A 343 -19.31 -18.04 -1.00
N ASP A 344 -18.32 -18.92 -0.81
CA ASP A 344 -18.55 -20.26 -0.28
C ASP A 344 -18.72 -20.14 1.24
N VAL A 345 -19.81 -20.71 1.77
CA VAL A 345 -20.17 -20.63 3.19
C VAL A 345 -19.96 -21.98 3.83
N PHE A 346 -19.22 -22.06 4.94
CA PHE A 346 -18.92 -23.31 5.61
C PHE A 346 -19.51 -23.36 7.01
N ARG A 347 -20.04 -24.53 7.38
CA ARG A 347 -20.44 -24.84 8.76
C ARG A 347 -19.21 -25.07 9.63
N THR A 348 -19.18 -24.48 10.81
CA THR A 348 -18.06 -24.60 11.75
C THR A 348 -18.53 -25.01 13.15
N THR A 349 -17.64 -25.64 13.93
CA THR A 349 -17.86 -25.69 15.38
C THR A 349 -17.88 -24.25 15.93
N ASP A 350 -18.66 -24.02 16.99
CA ASP A 350 -18.77 -22.68 17.58
C ASP A 350 -17.46 -22.29 18.27
N PRO A 351 -16.74 -21.27 17.75
CA PRO A 351 -15.46 -20.90 18.30
C PRO A 351 -15.61 -20.08 19.58
N ASP A 352 -14.73 -20.30 20.56
CA ASP A 352 -14.69 -19.47 21.78
C ASP A 352 -14.01 -18.11 21.58
N LYS A 353 -13.51 -17.87 20.36
CA LYS A 353 -13.02 -16.59 19.88
C LYS A 353 -13.95 -16.08 18.78
N GLN A 354 -14.27 -14.80 18.82
CA GLN A 354 -15.11 -14.15 17.81
C GLN A 354 -14.32 -13.02 17.15
N TYR A 355 -14.40 -12.91 15.83
CA TYR A 355 -13.70 -11.85 15.11
C TYR A 355 -14.28 -10.49 15.48
N GLY A 356 -13.42 -9.53 15.82
CA GLY A 356 -13.86 -8.21 16.26
C GLY A 356 -12.89 -7.51 17.20
N ALA A 357 -13.38 -6.46 17.86
CA ALA A 357 -12.56 -5.63 18.76
C ALA A 357 -12.00 -6.43 19.95
N SER A 358 -12.72 -7.45 20.43
CA SER A 358 -12.32 -8.29 21.57
C SER A 358 -10.99 -9.03 21.36
N ILE A 359 -10.64 -9.35 20.11
CA ILE A 359 -9.38 -10.01 19.76
C ILE A 359 -8.42 -9.11 18.96
N GLY A 360 -8.73 -7.81 18.88
CA GLY A 360 -7.89 -6.83 18.16
C GLY A 360 -7.91 -7.00 16.63
N SER A 361 -9.02 -7.46 16.05
CA SER A 361 -9.18 -7.63 14.60
C SER A 361 -9.05 -6.30 13.84
N ASN A 362 -8.19 -6.26 12.83
CA ASN A 362 -7.84 -5.01 12.10
C ASN A 362 -8.96 -4.50 11.16
N TYR A 363 -9.87 -5.38 10.77
CA TYR A 363 -10.78 -5.17 9.64
C TYR A 363 -12.27 -5.29 9.99
N HIS A 364 -12.60 -5.45 11.26
CA HIS A 364 -14.00 -5.43 11.69
C HIS A 364 -14.55 -4.00 11.58
N GLY A 365 -15.77 -3.87 11.06
CA GLY A 365 -16.42 -2.59 10.76
C GLY A 365 -15.72 -1.77 9.67
N GLN A 366 -14.95 -2.41 8.79
CA GLN A 366 -14.24 -1.67 7.75
C GLN A 366 -15.18 -1.13 6.68
N VAL A 367 -14.79 0.00 6.10
CA VAL A 367 -15.51 0.70 5.03
C VAL A 367 -14.58 0.96 3.86
N GLY A 368 -15.07 0.67 2.66
CA GLY A 368 -14.40 0.96 1.40
C GLY A 368 -13.09 0.18 1.18
N PRO A 369 -12.28 0.59 0.18
CA PRO A 369 -11.03 -0.07 -0.22
C PRO A 369 -9.91 0.19 0.80
N LYS A 370 -10.10 -0.25 2.04
CA LYS A 370 -9.21 0.06 3.18
C LYS A 370 -7.82 -0.55 2.96
N PRO A 371 -6.71 0.20 3.08
CA PRO A 371 -5.35 -0.34 3.02
C PRO A 371 -5.01 -1.37 4.11
N ALA A 372 -3.85 -2.02 3.98
CA ALA A 372 -3.31 -2.92 5.00
C ALA A 372 -2.98 -2.21 6.34
N LYS A 373 -2.84 -2.99 7.42
CA LYS A 373 -2.51 -2.47 8.77
C LYS A 373 -1.13 -1.80 8.89
N PHE A 374 -0.28 -1.95 7.88
CA PHE A 374 1.05 -1.31 7.81
C PHE A 374 0.93 0.21 7.64
N PHE A 375 -0.18 0.65 7.02
CA PHE A 375 -0.44 2.05 6.74
C PHE A 375 -1.18 2.71 7.89
N MET A 376 -0.96 4.02 8.05
CA MET A 376 -1.77 4.89 8.91
C MET A 376 -3.25 4.82 8.49
N PRO A 377 -4.20 5.14 9.39
CA PRO A 377 -5.60 5.23 9.03
C PRO A 377 -5.80 6.11 7.79
N PHE A 378 -6.47 5.58 6.78
CA PHE A 378 -6.67 6.26 5.51
C PHE A 378 -7.80 7.29 5.60
N ASP A 379 -7.53 8.55 5.27
CA ASP A 379 -8.51 9.64 5.29
C ASP A 379 -9.10 9.83 3.88
N TYR A 380 -10.20 9.13 3.60
CA TYR A 380 -10.90 9.22 2.31
C TYR A 380 -11.34 10.65 1.96
N MET A 381 -11.73 11.46 2.95
CA MET A 381 -12.16 12.83 2.71
C MET A 381 -10.99 13.70 2.24
N MET A 382 -9.83 13.54 2.86
CA MET A 382 -8.60 14.21 2.45
C MET A 382 -8.18 13.75 1.06
N ALA A 383 -8.11 12.43 0.84
CA ALA A 383 -7.77 11.86 -0.47
C ALA A 383 -8.70 12.35 -1.58
N ALA A 384 -10.02 12.38 -1.32
CA ALA A 384 -11.01 12.89 -2.27
C ALA A 384 -10.83 14.38 -2.58
N LYS A 385 -10.48 15.19 -1.58
CA LYS A 385 -10.21 16.61 -1.77
C LYS A 385 -8.95 16.86 -2.59
N GLU A 386 -7.95 16.01 -2.43
CA GLU A 386 -6.63 16.17 -3.04
C GLU A 386 -6.45 15.44 -4.36
N HIS A 387 -7.37 14.54 -4.72
CA HIS A 387 -7.35 13.79 -5.97
C HIS A 387 -7.05 14.67 -7.20
N GLY A 388 -7.63 15.89 -7.26
CA GLY A 388 -7.37 16.85 -8.36
C GLY A 388 -5.95 17.41 -8.39
N LYS A 389 -5.21 17.43 -7.27
CA LYS A 389 -3.80 17.87 -7.20
C LYS A 389 -2.82 16.81 -7.71
N LEU A 390 -3.20 15.54 -7.70
CA LEU A 390 -2.38 14.42 -8.17
C LEU A 390 -2.65 14.08 -9.64
N ASN A 391 -3.90 14.23 -10.08
CA ASN A 391 -4.31 14.00 -11.46
C ASN A 391 -4.11 15.25 -12.35
N ARG A 392 -2.91 15.84 -12.31
CA ARG A 392 -2.56 17.02 -13.13
C ARG A 392 -1.22 16.81 -13.84
N ASP A 393 -1.09 17.42 -15.00
CA ASP A 393 0.18 17.47 -15.71
C ASP A 393 1.09 18.54 -15.10
N VAL A 394 2.35 18.16 -14.88
CA VAL A 394 3.40 19.02 -14.33
C VAL A 394 4.58 19.13 -15.28
N LEU A 395 5.27 20.26 -15.25
CA LEU A 395 6.46 20.47 -16.06
C LEU A 395 7.60 19.60 -15.53
N VAL A 396 8.14 18.76 -16.40
CA VAL A 396 9.27 17.89 -16.13
C VAL A 396 10.39 18.10 -17.15
N GLN A 397 11.59 17.66 -16.78
CA GLN A 397 12.75 17.62 -17.67
C GLN A 397 13.49 16.30 -17.53
N ASP A 398 14.06 15.80 -18.62
CA ASP A 398 14.91 14.61 -18.63
C ASP A 398 16.02 14.72 -17.59
N ALA A 399 16.06 13.77 -16.67
CA ALA A 399 17.03 13.77 -15.58
C ALA A 399 18.48 13.60 -16.09
N LEU A 400 18.64 13.09 -17.33
CA LEU A 400 19.91 12.97 -18.04
C LEU A 400 20.50 14.34 -18.41
N LEU A 401 19.67 15.31 -18.80
CA LEU A 401 20.14 16.65 -19.16
C LEU A 401 20.68 17.44 -17.96
N LEU A 402 20.28 17.03 -16.74
CA LEU A 402 20.75 17.59 -15.48
C LEU A 402 21.78 16.67 -14.79
N GLN A 403 22.30 15.65 -15.47
CA GLN A 403 23.14 14.62 -14.85
C GLN A 403 24.45 15.17 -14.26
N ASP A 404 25.08 16.15 -14.90
CA ASP A 404 26.32 16.75 -14.38
C ASP A 404 26.08 17.47 -13.05
N LEU A 405 24.90 18.08 -12.90
CA LEU A 405 24.44 18.68 -11.65
C LEU A 405 24.05 17.62 -10.61
N ARG A 406 23.73 16.39 -11.05
CA ARG A 406 23.50 15.22 -10.17
C ARG A 406 24.79 14.54 -9.72
N ARG A 407 25.94 14.82 -10.36
CA ARG A 407 27.24 14.15 -10.12
C ARG A 407 28.12 14.85 -9.08
N THR A 408 27.86 16.12 -8.79
CA THR A 408 28.64 16.92 -7.83
C THR A 408 28.58 16.31 -6.42
N LYS A 409 29.64 15.58 -6.04
CA LYS A 409 29.83 15.05 -4.69
C LYS A 409 29.97 16.20 -3.70
N GLY A 410 28.89 16.58 -3.02
CA GLY A 410 28.96 17.32 -1.76
C GLY A 410 28.00 18.49 -1.58
N SER A 411 27.49 19.11 -2.66
CA SER A 411 26.56 20.24 -2.57
C SER A 411 25.30 19.98 -3.39
N SER A 412 24.22 19.53 -2.73
CA SER A 412 22.89 19.36 -3.36
C SER A 412 22.26 20.69 -3.83
N PHE A 413 22.90 21.83 -3.57
CA PHE A 413 22.54 23.14 -4.11
C PHE A 413 23.74 23.74 -4.83
N GLN A 414 23.50 24.33 -6.00
CA GLN A 414 24.51 25.05 -6.75
C GLN A 414 24.04 26.47 -7.03
N LEU A 415 24.78 27.43 -6.49
CA LEU A 415 24.66 28.84 -6.85
C LEU A 415 25.27 29.04 -8.25
N LEU A 416 24.54 29.67 -9.17
CA LEU A 416 24.93 29.75 -10.58
C LEU A 416 25.35 31.16 -10.98
N ARG A 417 26.38 31.23 -11.85
CA ARG A 417 26.74 32.48 -12.56
C ARG A 417 25.75 32.72 -13.71
N ALA A 418 25.76 33.92 -14.29
CA ALA A 418 24.82 34.33 -15.35
C ALA A 418 24.68 33.32 -16.51
N SER A 419 25.78 32.76 -17.01
CA SER A 419 25.76 31.74 -18.07
C SER A 419 25.11 30.43 -17.63
N GLY A 420 25.32 30.02 -16.37
CA GLY A 420 24.66 28.86 -15.78
C GLY A 420 23.16 29.10 -15.57
N LEU A 421 22.77 30.30 -15.16
CA LEU A 421 21.36 30.69 -15.00
C LEU A 421 20.61 30.64 -16.34
N ALA A 422 21.19 31.19 -17.41
CA ALA A 422 20.60 31.12 -18.74
C ALA A 422 20.46 29.66 -19.24
N SER A 423 21.43 28.81 -18.93
CA SER A 423 21.39 27.39 -19.30
C SER A 423 20.27 26.65 -18.57
N ILE A 424 20.10 26.89 -17.27
CA ILE A 424 19.00 26.28 -16.49
C ILE A 424 17.65 26.80 -16.92
N ASP A 425 17.51 28.10 -17.16
CA ASP A 425 16.25 28.68 -17.66
C ASP A 425 15.88 28.08 -19.02
N TYR A 426 16.85 27.95 -19.93
CA TYR A 426 16.67 27.28 -21.21
C TYR A 426 16.23 25.81 -21.05
N LEU A 427 16.91 25.04 -20.20
CA LEU A 427 16.55 23.65 -19.93
C LEU A 427 15.16 23.53 -19.31
N ALA A 428 14.80 24.40 -18.38
CA ALA A 428 13.47 24.40 -17.78
C ALA A 428 12.38 24.74 -18.82
N ARG A 429 12.64 25.70 -19.72
CA ARG A 429 11.72 26.06 -20.82
C ARG A 429 11.63 25.00 -21.92
N GLY A 430 12.69 24.20 -22.10
CA GLY A 430 12.70 23.03 -22.99
C GLY A 430 12.09 21.77 -22.36
N GLY A 431 11.49 21.87 -21.18
CA GLY A 431 10.78 20.76 -20.54
C GLY A 431 9.48 20.40 -21.25
N PHE A 432 8.86 19.32 -20.81
CA PHE A 432 7.56 18.88 -21.30
C PHE A 432 6.62 18.62 -20.12
N PHE A 433 5.32 18.54 -20.42
CA PHE A 433 4.31 18.26 -19.41
C PHE A 433 3.99 16.78 -19.38
N HIS A 434 4.04 16.20 -18.19
CA HIS A 434 3.70 14.80 -17.95
C HIS A 434 2.85 14.69 -16.71
N SER A 435 2.08 13.60 -16.60
CA SER A 435 1.27 13.31 -15.43
C SER A 435 2.15 13.32 -14.18
N ARG A 436 1.80 14.17 -13.21
CA ARG A 436 2.48 14.21 -11.90
C ARG A 436 2.54 12.82 -11.28
N TYR A 437 1.46 12.08 -11.41
CA TYR A 437 1.33 10.73 -10.88
C TYR A 437 2.50 9.82 -11.32
N ASP A 438 2.81 9.79 -12.61
CA ASP A 438 3.87 8.94 -13.15
C ASP A 438 5.26 9.43 -12.67
N CYS A 439 5.43 10.75 -12.60
CA CYS A 439 6.71 11.38 -12.28
C CYS A 439 7.12 11.30 -10.79
N GLU A 440 6.20 10.99 -9.86
CA GLU A 440 6.54 10.86 -8.43
C GLU A 440 7.43 9.63 -8.13
N THR A 441 7.56 8.71 -9.08
CA THR A 441 8.33 7.46 -8.92
C THR A 441 9.33 7.19 -10.05
N ASP A 442 9.37 8.06 -11.06
CA ASP A 442 10.25 7.95 -12.21
C ASP A 442 11.47 8.88 -12.06
N GLU A 443 12.63 8.31 -11.71
CA GLU A 443 13.89 9.06 -11.60
C GLU A 443 14.57 9.38 -12.94
N THR A 444 13.96 8.97 -14.07
CA THR A 444 14.43 9.31 -15.42
C THR A 444 13.98 10.71 -15.84
N VAL A 445 12.95 11.25 -15.18
CA VAL A 445 12.48 12.62 -15.31
C VAL A 445 12.58 13.37 -13.98
N LEU A 446 12.73 14.68 -14.02
CA LEU A 446 12.76 15.56 -12.85
C LEU A 446 11.62 16.57 -12.95
N GLN A 447 10.79 16.60 -11.92
CA GLN A 447 9.73 17.57 -11.74
C GLN A 447 10.35 18.93 -11.40
N MET A 448 10.11 19.93 -12.24
CA MET A 448 10.67 21.27 -12.08
C MET A 448 9.86 22.08 -11.08
N ILE A 449 10.50 22.47 -9.97
CA ILE A 449 9.85 23.17 -8.85
C ILE A 449 10.40 24.59 -8.72
N PRO A 450 9.63 25.65 -9.03
CA PRO A 450 9.96 27.01 -8.63
C PRO A 450 10.00 27.07 -7.10
N TYR A 451 11.18 27.31 -6.54
CA TYR A 451 11.42 27.31 -5.09
C TYR A 451 11.89 28.70 -4.64
N PHE A 452 11.00 29.42 -3.99
CA PHE A 452 11.14 30.83 -3.68
C PHE A 452 11.60 31.10 -2.26
N VAL A 453 12.67 31.87 -2.10
CA VAL A 453 13.20 32.30 -0.81
C VAL A 453 13.05 33.82 -0.67
N VAL A 454 12.29 34.24 0.34
CA VAL A 454 12.03 35.67 0.60
C VAL A 454 12.94 36.19 1.70
N PHE A 455 13.71 37.21 1.36
CA PHE A 455 14.53 37.95 2.29
C PHE A 455 13.89 39.29 2.67
N GLY A 456 14.25 39.81 3.83
CA GLY A 456 13.88 41.15 4.27
C GLY A 456 14.98 41.82 5.06
N ARG A 457 14.67 42.97 5.64
CA ARG A 457 15.65 43.80 6.36
C ARG A 457 16.39 43.04 7.47
N ASP A 458 17.60 43.49 7.77
CA ASP A 458 18.46 42.99 8.86
C ASP A 458 18.81 41.49 8.75
N ASP A 459 19.21 41.05 7.55
CA ASP A 459 19.60 39.65 7.26
C ASP A 459 18.52 38.64 7.69
N LYS A 460 17.25 38.98 7.42
CA LYS A 460 16.12 38.09 7.74
C LYS A 460 15.65 37.34 6.51
N VAL A 461 15.27 36.08 6.73
CA VAL A 461 14.63 35.22 5.74
C VAL A 461 13.26 34.79 6.28
N PHE A 462 12.27 34.69 5.40
CA PHE A 462 10.98 34.13 5.76
C PHE A 462 11.14 32.64 6.08
N SER A 463 10.63 32.21 7.22
CA SER A 463 10.63 30.81 7.62
C SER A 463 9.32 30.44 8.29
N TYR A 464 8.86 29.22 8.04
CA TYR A 464 7.61 28.69 8.58
C TYR A 464 7.77 27.22 8.99
N LEU A 465 6.83 26.73 9.78
CA LEU A 465 6.68 25.30 10.04
C LEU A 465 5.59 24.76 9.12
N ARG A 466 5.86 23.66 8.41
CA ARG A 466 4.81 22.94 7.73
C ARG A 466 3.84 22.37 8.76
N ALA A 467 2.55 22.64 8.58
CA ALA A 467 1.52 22.31 9.55
C ALA A 467 1.58 20.83 9.93
N ALA A 468 1.65 20.55 11.25
CA ALA A 468 1.67 19.19 11.80
C ALA A 468 0.45 18.33 11.46
N ASN A 469 -0.66 19.01 11.14
CA ASN A 469 -1.98 18.41 11.19
C ASN A 469 -2.96 19.31 10.45
N ILE A 470 -3.05 19.17 9.13
CA ILE A 470 -4.17 19.70 8.36
C ILE A 470 -4.45 18.71 7.23
N LYS A 471 -5.68 18.19 7.27
CA LYS A 471 -6.44 17.41 6.28
C LYS A 471 -6.50 18.04 4.85
N LYS A 472 -5.39 18.57 4.32
CA LYS A 472 -5.33 19.34 3.05
C LYS A 472 -4.03 19.18 2.23
N PHE A 473 -3.02 18.43 2.72
CA PHE A 473 -1.86 18.11 1.89
C PHE A 473 -1.38 16.64 2.04
N GLY A 474 -1.21 15.96 0.90
CA GLY A 474 -0.77 14.59 0.73
C GLY A 474 0.74 14.37 0.92
N GLU A 475 1.50 15.42 1.25
CA GLU A 475 2.93 15.32 1.58
C GLU A 475 3.15 15.34 3.10
N THR A 476 2.90 14.20 3.73
CA THR A 476 2.92 14.02 5.19
C THR A 476 4.33 13.93 5.80
N ARG A 477 5.36 13.67 4.96
CA ARG A 477 6.75 13.44 5.40
C ARG A 477 7.47 14.70 5.89
N LEU A 478 6.92 15.88 5.60
CA LEU A 478 7.48 17.19 5.94
C LEU A 478 6.77 17.86 7.13
N PHE A 479 5.83 17.17 7.78
CA PHE A 479 5.12 17.69 8.95
C PHE A 479 6.07 18.12 10.07
N ASN A 480 5.78 19.28 10.68
CA ASN A 480 6.60 19.92 11.71
C ASN A 480 8.06 20.21 11.30
N LYS A 481 8.41 20.05 10.02
CA LYS A 481 9.69 20.51 9.52
C LYS A 481 9.61 22.00 9.24
N ARG A 482 10.72 22.67 9.54
CA ARG A 482 10.93 24.07 9.24
C ARG A 482 11.39 24.20 7.79
N SER A 483 10.76 25.11 7.07
CA SER A 483 11.15 25.49 5.72
C SER A 483 11.46 26.98 5.65
N ILE A 484 12.24 27.36 4.65
CA ILE A 484 12.52 28.75 4.27
C ILE A 484 12.09 29.05 2.84
N GLY A 485 11.67 28.03 2.08
CA GLY A 485 11.28 28.18 0.69
C GLY A 485 9.84 27.79 0.44
N ILE A 486 9.23 28.49 -0.49
CA ILE A 486 7.85 28.33 -0.96
C ILE A 486 7.94 27.75 -2.36
N GLY A 487 7.26 26.65 -2.65
CA GLY A 487 7.34 26.07 -3.99
C GLY A 487 6.36 24.95 -4.22
N GLY A 488 5.95 24.83 -5.48
CA GLY A 488 5.01 23.84 -5.95
C GLY A 488 5.21 23.57 -7.45
N HIS A 489 4.46 22.62 -7.98
CA HIS A 489 4.59 22.20 -9.38
C HIS A 489 4.13 23.28 -10.36
N ILE A 490 4.86 23.43 -11.46
CA ILE A 490 4.43 24.20 -12.63
C ILE A 490 3.41 23.37 -13.41
N GLN A 491 2.27 23.97 -13.76
CA GLN A 491 1.13 23.32 -14.41
C GLN A 491 0.93 23.84 -15.83
N ARG A 492 0.24 23.08 -16.68
CA ARG A 492 -0.08 23.51 -18.06
C ARG A 492 -0.81 24.85 -18.12
N GLY A 493 -1.62 25.14 -17.10
CA GLY A 493 -2.37 26.38 -16.98
C GLY A 493 -1.51 27.63 -16.72
N ASP A 494 -0.24 27.47 -16.36
CA ASP A 494 0.68 28.59 -16.07
C ASP A 494 1.26 29.23 -17.36
N GLY A 495 0.81 28.80 -18.55
CA GLY A 495 1.35 29.28 -19.82
C GLY A 495 0.98 30.73 -20.18
N PRO A 496 1.72 31.38 -21.09
CA PRO A 496 2.84 30.83 -21.84
C PRO A 496 4.20 30.91 -21.13
N ASP A 497 4.35 31.75 -20.10
CA ASP A 497 5.59 31.83 -19.30
C ASP A 497 5.48 30.98 -18.03
N TYR A 498 5.48 29.66 -18.25
CA TYR A 498 5.15 28.64 -17.25
C TYR A 498 5.89 28.79 -15.91
N ILE A 499 7.18 29.10 -15.95
CA ILE A 499 8.00 29.21 -14.73
C ILE A 499 7.63 30.47 -13.94
N ALA A 500 7.55 31.62 -14.61
CA ALA A 500 7.28 32.90 -13.95
C ALA A 500 5.84 32.95 -13.40
N GLN A 501 4.85 32.50 -14.19
CA GLN A 501 3.47 32.46 -13.75
C GLN A 501 3.22 31.39 -12.69
N GLY A 502 3.86 30.22 -12.81
CA GLY A 502 3.81 29.18 -11.77
C GLY A 502 4.37 29.69 -10.45
N LEU A 503 5.53 30.35 -10.49
CA LEU A 503 6.13 31.01 -9.32
C LEU A 503 5.18 32.07 -8.71
N GLU A 504 4.58 32.92 -9.54
CA GLU A 504 3.65 33.95 -9.08
C GLU A 504 2.37 33.37 -8.46
N ARG A 505 1.82 32.31 -9.08
CA ARG A 505 0.64 31.58 -8.57
C ARG A 505 0.93 30.99 -7.20
N GLU A 506 1.99 30.20 -7.06
CA GLU A 506 2.41 29.59 -5.79
C GLU A 506 2.61 30.65 -4.70
N LEU A 507 3.23 31.78 -5.05
CA LEU A 507 3.43 32.88 -4.11
C LEU A 507 2.13 33.50 -3.61
N ARG A 508 1.19 33.75 -4.52
CA ARG A 508 -0.12 34.35 -4.19
C ARG A 508 -0.98 33.39 -3.38
N GLU A 509 -0.87 32.10 -3.64
CA GLU A 509 -1.59 31.04 -2.91
C GLU A 509 -1.05 30.91 -1.48
N GLU A 510 0.27 30.84 -1.30
CA GLU A 510 0.88 30.45 -0.03
C GLU A 510 1.11 31.60 0.97
N VAL A 511 1.47 32.80 0.50
CA VAL A 511 1.90 33.89 1.39
C VAL A 511 1.25 35.24 1.09
N ILE A 512 1.17 36.06 2.13
CA ILE A 512 0.81 37.48 2.04
C ILE A 512 2.08 38.28 2.34
N VAL A 513 2.53 39.05 1.35
CA VAL A 513 3.61 40.02 1.49
C VAL A 513 3.00 41.40 1.71
N LYS A 514 3.23 41.99 2.89
CA LYS A 514 2.84 43.36 3.23
C LYS A 514 4.03 44.28 3.05
N GLY A 515 4.23 44.79 1.83
CA GLY A 515 5.33 45.69 1.46
C GLY A 515 5.64 45.58 -0.03
N LYS A 516 6.67 46.30 -0.49
CA LYS A 516 7.21 46.12 -1.84
C LYS A 516 8.06 44.85 -1.85
N LEU A 517 7.84 43.98 -2.84
CA LEU A 517 8.66 42.81 -3.13
C LEU A 517 9.44 43.11 -4.42
N SER A 518 10.74 42.85 -4.44
CA SER A 518 11.54 42.95 -5.67
C SER A 518 11.17 41.82 -6.64
N THR A 519 11.48 42.01 -7.92
CA THR A 519 11.24 40.98 -8.93
C THR A 519 12.05 39.73 -8.59
N PRO A 520 11.43 38.54 -8.52
CA PRO A 520 12.13 37.29 -8.30
C PRO A 520 13.29 37.08 -9.29
N ARG A 521 14.47 36.70 -8.78
CA ARG A 521 15.63 36.35 -9.60
C ARG A 521 16.02 34.89 -9.39
N LEU A 522 16.21 34.16 -10.48
CA LEU A 522 16.78 32.82 -10.42
C LEU A 522 18.23 32.94 -9.90
N ALA A 523 18.55 32.19 -8.85
CA ALA A 523 19.85 32.22 -8.18
C ALA A 523 20.63 30.92 -8.33
N GLY A 524 19.93 29.79 -8.49
CA GLY A 524 20.58 28.49 -8.59
C GLY A 524 19.61 27.35 -8.78
N ILE A 525 20.14 26.14 -8.69
CA ILE A 525 19.39 24.90 -8.78
C ILE A 525 19.70 23.99 -7.59
N LEU A 526 18.67 23.28 -7.12
CA LEU A 526 18.73 22.37 -6.00
C LEU A 526 18.30 20.97 -6.45
N ILE A 527 19.21 20.00 -6.33
CA ILE A 527 18.96 18.59 -6.64
C ILE A 527 19.55 17.75 -5.50
N ASP A 528 18.71 16.97 -4.82
CA ASP A 528 19.11 16.08 -3.73
C ASP A 528 18.68 14.65 -4.03
N ARG A 529 19.46 13.65 -3.59
CA ARG A 529 19.18 12.23 -3.89
C ARG A 529 18.99 11.38 -2.63
N THR A 530 18.91 12.00 -1.47
CA THR A 530 18.91 11.29 -0.19
C THR A 530 17.57 10.66 0.14
N LYS A 531 16.47 11.20 -0.38
CA LYS A 531 15.10 10.70 -0.15
C LYS A 531 14.35 10.50 -1.45
N PRO A 532 13.35 9.58 -1.49
CA PRO A 532 12.56 9.31 -2.70
C PRO A 532 11.98 10.55 -3.35
N VAL A 533 11.30 11.40 -2.56
CA VAL A 533 10.72 12.66 -3.06
C VAL A 533 11.80 13.60 -3.61
N ASP A 534 12.99 13.63 -3.00
CA ASP A 534 14.07 14.50 -3.46
C ASP A 534 14.65 13.99 -4.82
N ARG A 535 14.67 12.67 -5.05
CA ARG A 535 15.26 12.03 -6.23
C ARG A 535 14.56 12.36 -7.56
N VAL A 536 13.30 12.76 -7.50
CA VAL A 536 12.44 13.06 -8.66
C VAL A 536 12.13 14.54 -8.84
N HIS A 537 12.72 15.43 -8.03
CA HIS A 537 12.47 16.88 -8.08
C HIS A 537 13.75 17.68 -8.33
N ALA A 538 13.61 18.79 -9.06
CA ALA A 538 14.64 19.80 -9.26
C ALA A 538 14.12 21.17 -8.86
N GLY A 539 14.68 21.75 -7.79
CA GLY A 539 14.31 23.06 -7.29
C GLY A 539 15.00 24.18 -8.07
N LEU A 540 14.24 24.98 -8.80
CA LEU A 540 14.69 26.25 -9.39
C LEU A 540 14.64 27.32 -8.30
N VAL A 541 15.78 27.67 -7.73
CA VAL A 541 15.82 28.55 -6.55
C VAL A 541 15.74 30.00 -6.98
N PHE A 542 14.62 30.64 -6.67
CA PHE A 542 14.38 32.06 -6.87
C PHE A 542 14.53 32.82 -5.55
N VAL A 543 15.09 34.02 -5.62
CA VAL A 543 15.22 34.91 -4.46
C VAL A 543 14.54 36.24 -4.72
N ALA A 544 13.96 36.83 -3.68
CA ALA A 544 13.45 38.20 -3.71
C ALA A 544 13.62 38.87 -2.36
N TYR A 545 13.60 40.20 -2.38
CA TYR A 545 13.75 41.04 -1.21
C TYR A 545 12.47 41.85 -0.95
N THR A 546 12.05 41.91 0.30
CA THR A 546 10.94 42.78 0.72
C THR A 546 11.37 43.80 1.77
N ASN A 547 10.80 45.00 1.67
CA ASN A 547 10.92 46.02 2.71
C ASN A 547 9.90 45.87 3.84
N GLY A 548 9.00 44.89 3.73
CA GLY A 548 7.85 44.71 4.61
C GLY A 548 7.86 43.38 5.37
N SER A 549 6.67 42.88 5.69
CA SER A 549 6.50 41.61 6.42
C SER A 549 5.87 40.54 5.54
N VAL A 550 6.28 39.29 5.75
CA VAL A 550 5.72 38.12 5.06
C VAL A 550 5.03 37.27 6.10
N ARG A 551 3.81 36.83 5.80
CA ARG A 551 3.05 35.91 6.64
C ARG A 551 2.38 34.83 5.81
N PRO A 552 2.12 33.65 6.38
CA PRO A 552 1.25 32.64 5.78
C PRO A 552 -0.09 33.20 5.32
N ARG A 553 -0.52 32.79 4.12
CA ARG A 553 -1.91 32.92 3.66
C ARG A 553 -2.66 31.63 3.92
N GLU A 554 -2.04 30.50 3.59
CA GLU A 554 -2.63 29.19 3.80
C GLU A 554 -2.43 28.68 5.22
N ASN A 555 -3.38 27.87 5.67
CA ASN A 555 -3.27 27.18 6.96
C ASN A 555 -2.11 26.16 6.97
N SER A 556 -1.65 25.70 5.80
CA SER A 556 -0.55 24.75 5.60
C SER A 556 0.79 25.25 6.13
N LEU A 557 0.97 26.58 6.24
CA LEU A 557 2.15 27.20 6.83
C LEU A 557 1.80 27.71 8.24
N LYS A 558 2.34 27.08 9.27
CA LYS A 558 2.17 27.50 10.68
C LYS A 558 3.36 28.32 11.15
N SER A 559 3.08 29.26 12.07
CA SER A 559 4.11 30.04 12.77
C SER A 559 5.13 30.69 11.82
N GLY A 560 4.67 31.12 10.64
CA GLY A 560 5.51 31.75 9.63
C GLY A 560 5.87 33.19 9.99
N GLY A 561 7.13 33.54 9.82
CA GLY A 561 7.62 34.88 10.08
C GLY A 561 9.07 35.07 9.64
N MET A 562 9.53 36.32 9.68
CA MET A 562 10.91 36.68 9.35
C MET A 562 11.83 36.31 10.51
N ILE A 563 12.86 35.51 10.24
CA ILE A 563 13.89 35.13 11.23
C ILE A 563 15.27 35.52 10.71
N THR A 564 16.21 35.83 11.60
CA THR A 564 17.58 36.15 11.18
C THR A 564 18.29 34.91 10.64
N ILE A 565 19.09 35.06 9.58
CA ILE A 565 19.90 33.98 9.01
C ILE A 565 20.79 33.33 10.08
N ARG A 566 21.39 34.16 10.95
CA ARG A 566 22.17 33.72 12.11
C ARG A 566 21.42 32.74 13.02
N SER A 567 20.11 32.94 13.22
CA SER A 567 19.30 32.03 14.05
C SER A 567 19.17 30.62 13.45
N LEU A 568 19.21 30.50 12.11
CA LEU A 568 19.21 29.22 11.41
C LEU A 568 20.58 28.53 11.43
N GLU A 569 21.66 29.31 11.35
CA GLU A 569 23.05 28.82 11.38
C GLU A 569 23.46 28.30 12.77
N GLU A 570 23.21 29.08 13.84
CA GLU A 570 23.81 28.81 15.16
C GLU A 570 23.00 27.83 16.02
N ARG A 571 21.67 27.80 15.86
CA ARG A 571 20.82 26.99 16.74
C ARG A 571 20.66 25.58 16.19
N LYS A 572 21.47 24.63 16.69
CA LYS A 572 21.38 23.19 16.36
C LYS A 572 19.94 22.64 16.36
N ARG A 573 19.08 23.13 17.26
CA ARG A 573 17.65 22.77 17.31
C ARG A 573 16.89 23.17 16.05
N TYR A 574 17.12 24.36 15.50
CA TYR A 574 16.47 24.85 14.28
C TYR A 574 16.94 24.03 13.08
N TYR A 575 18.25 23.87 12.92
CA TYR A 575 18.83 23.08 11.83
C TYR A 575 18.32 21.62 11.83
N ARG A 576 18.22 20.96 13.00
CA ARG A 576 17.67 19.60 13.12
C ARG A 576 16.21 19.49 12.68
N GLN A 577 15.44 20.56 12.87
CA GLN A 577 14.03 20.63 12.50
C GLN A 577 13.81 21.01 11.02
N CYS A 578 14.85 21.42 10.29
CA CYS A 578 14.72 21.77 8.88
C CYS A 578 14.46 20.56 7.96
N GLU A 579 13.72 20.80 6.89
CA GLU A 579 13.58 19.87 5.76
C GLU A 579 14.88 19.74 4.94
N THR A 580 14.93 18.78 4.01
CA THR A 580 16.15 18.49 3.23
C THR A 580 16.65 19.73 2.50
N TRP A 581 15.82 20.34 1.65
CA TRP A 581 16.23 21.48 0.80
C TRP A 581 16.65 22.70 1.62
N THR A 582 15.91 23.00 2.70
CA THR A 582 16.30 24.06 3.63
C THR A 582 17.69 23.81 4.22
N LYS A 583 18.02 22.58 4.64
CA LYS A 583 19.37 22.25 5.15
C LYS A 583 20.46 22.45 4.11
N ARG A 584 20.14 22.26 2.82
CA ARG A 584 21.08 22.48 1.71
C ARG A 584 21.29 23.95 1.39
N LEU A 585 20.27 24.79 1.62
CA LEU A 585 20.35 26.23 1.38
C LEU A 585 20.94 27.03 2.53
N VAL A 586 20.81 26.56 3.79
CA VAL A 586 21.34 27.27 4.98
C VAL A 586 22.78 27.76 4.81
N PRO A 587 23.74 26.94 4.30
CA PRO A 587 25.13 27.38 4.10
C PRO A 587 25.30 28.53 3.09
N HIS A 588 24.31 28.81 2.26
CA HIS A 588 24.38 29.76 1.15
C HIS A 588 23.47 30.99 1.35
N LEU A 589 22.79 31.11 2.50
CA LEU A 589 21.77 32.16 2.69
C LEU A 589 22.32 33.58 2.63
N ARG A 590 23.58 33.79 3.04
CA ARG A 590 24.20 35.11 2.98
C ARG A 590 24.46 35.55 1.53
N ASP A 591 24.97 34.64 0.69
CA ASP A 591 25.16 34.92 -0.73
C ASP A 591 23.82 35.18 -1.45
N LEU A 592 22.81 34.37 -1.12
CA LEU A 592 21.45 34.52 -1.65
C LEU A 592 20.78 35.82 -1.18
N TYR A 593 21.06 36.27 0.05
CA TYR A 593 20.56 37.53 0.59
C TYR A 593 21.10 38.73 -0.20
N GLU A 594 22.42 38.77 -0.46
CA GLU A 594 23.04 39.85 -1.23
C GLU A 594 22.51 39.90 -2.67
N LEU A 595 22.32 38.73 -3.29
CA LEU A 595 21.69 38.64 -4.60
C LEU A 595 20.25 39.18 -4.61
N ALA A 596 19.47 38.86 -3.59
CA ALA A 596 18.09 39.33 -3.45
C ALA A 596 18.01 40.85 -3.23
N LYS A 597 18.94 41.40 -2.45
CA LYS A 597 19.01 42.83 -2.12
C LYS A 597 19.46 43.69 -3.30
N ALA A 598 20.26 43.12 -4.20
CA ALA A 598 20.69 43.75 -5.44
C ALA A 598 19.63 43.73 -6.57
N ALA A 599 18.45 43.14 -6.30
CA ALA A 599 17.29 43.08 -7.19
C ALA A 599 16.27 44.17 -6.85
#